data_AF-A0A953J8P6-F1
#
_entry.id   AF-A0A953J8P6-F1
#
_cell.length_a   1.000
_cell.length_b   1.000
_cell.length_c   1.000
_cell.angle_alpha   90.00
_cell.angle_beta   90.00
_cell.angle_gamma   90.00
#
_symmetry.space_group_name_H-M   'P 1'
#
loop_
_entity.id
_entity.type
_entity.pdbx_description
1 polymer ?
#
loop_
_entity_poly.entity_id
_entity_poly.type
_entity_poly.pdbx_seq_one_letter_code
_entity_poly.pdbx_strand_id
1 'polypeptide(L)'
;GGGTGRAIAWQCALENCQRLVLVNRTVEKAQMLAQELRLFCNGKARPGGATWLEVIEWEELAMEAQLGKIDLIVNATPLGMNPSDVLPVPAGLLASQHAVFDCIYQPRKTALLSAAEQAGARVANGLSMLLQQGALSFSIWFQREAPIDAMSKALPFRQ
;
A
#
# COMPACT_ATOMS: atom_id res chain seq x y z
N GLY A 1 2.16 1.33 9.59
CA GLY A 1 1.66 0.66 10.81
C GLY A 1 0.24 1.06 11.25
N GLY A 2 -0.53 1.83 10.46
CA GLY A 2 -1.97 2.02 10.69
C GLY A 2 -2.81 0.82 10.22
N GLY A 3 -4.14 0.87 10.41
CA GLY A 3 -5.06 -0.24 10.10
C GLY A 3 -4.96 -0.75 8.66
N THR A 4 -5.12 0.14 7.67
CA THR A 4 -5.02 -0.20 6.24
C THR A 4 -3.64 -0.79 5.90
N GLY A 5 -2.56 -0.15 6.36
CA GLY A 5 -1.20 -0.64 6.11
C GLY A 5 -0.92 -2.00 6.74
N ARG A 6 -1.50 -2.29 7.92
CA ARG A 6 -1.43 -3.62 8.53
C ARG A 6 -2.15 -4.65 7.67
N ALA A 7 -3.38 -4.37 7.23
CA ALA A 7 -4.15 -5.29 6.39
C ALA A 7 -3.41 -5.62 5.08
N ILE A 8 -2.83 -4.61 4.41
CA ILE A 8 -2.05 -4.80 3.19
C ILE A 8 -0.80 -5.64 3.46
N ALA A 9 -0.06 -5.37 4.53
CA ALA A 9 1.13 -6.16 4.90
C ALA A 9 0.77 -7.63 5.20
N TRP A 10 -0.36 -7.87 5.86
CA TRP A 10 -0.90 -9.21 6.06
C TRP A 10 -1.26 -9.89 4.75
N GLN A 11 -1.93 -9.20 3.83
CA GLN A 11 -2.24 -9.76 2.51
C GLN A 11 -0.96 -10.11 1.75
N CYS A 12 0.05 -9.24 1.72
CA CYS A 12 1.34 -9.54 1.11
C CYS A 12 1.99 -10.79 1.71
N ALA A 13 1.89 -10.97 3.03
CA ALA A 13 2.41 -12.15 3.69
C ALA A 13 1.61 -13.42 3.35
N LEU A 14 0.30 -13.33 3.15
CA LEU A 14 -0.55 -14.45 2.73
C LEU A 14 -0.27 -14.87 1.28
N GLU A 15 -0.04 -13.90 0.39
CA GLU A 15 0.27 -14.11 -1.03
C GLU A 15 1.73 -14.55 -1.28
N ASN A 16 2.50 -14.84 -0.22
CA ASN A 16 3.92 -15.21 -0.32
C ASN A 16 4.79 -14.19 -1.06
N CYS A 17 4.55 -12.90 -0.83
CA CYS A 17 5.37 -11.82 -1.37
C CYS A 17 6.86 -12.09 -1.11
N GLN A 18 7.67 -12.01 -2.18
CA GLN A 18 9.10 -12.31 -2.11
C GLN A 18 9.84 -11.34 -1.20
N ARG A 19 9.49 -10.05 -1.24
CA ARG A 19 10.13 -9.01 -0.44
C ARG A 19 9.11 -7.94 -0.03
N LEU A 20 8.99 -7.73 1.27
CA LEU A 20 8.13 -6.75 1.91
C LEU A 20 8.99 -5.80 2.74
N VAL A 21 8.98 -4.53 2.39
CA VAL A 21 9.65 -3.47 3.16
C VAL A 21 8.59 -2.61 3.82
N LEU A 22 8.65 -2.51 5.15
CA LEU A 22 7.74 -1.71 5.94
C LEU A 22 8.40 -0.40 6.33
N VAL A 23 7.75 0.71 5.97
CA VAL A 23 8.17 2.07 6.32
C VAL A 23 7.07 2.71 7.14
N ASN A 24 7.43 3.37 8.24
CA ASN A 24 6.46 4.09 9.06
C ASN A 24 7.17 5.20 9.84
N ARG A 25 6.52 6.36 9.99
CA ARG A 25 7.05 7.48 10.81
C ARG A 25 7.46 7.07 12.23
N THR A 26 6.70 6.15 12.84
CA THR A 26 7.03 5.54 14.13
C THR A 26 7.51 4.12 13.88
N VAL A 27 8.82 3.89 13.93
CA VAL A 27 9.45 2.63 13.51
C VAL A 27 8.98 1.44 14.35
N GLU A 28 8.70 1.66 15.64
CA GLU A 28 8.25 0.64 16.59
C GLU A 28 6.95 -0.02 16.13
N LYS A 29 6.02 0.76 15.57
CA LYS A 29 4.76 0.22 15.02
C LYS A 29 4.99 -0.70 13.83
N ALA A 30 5.99 -0.41 13.01
CA ALA A 30 6.37 -1.27 11.88
C ALA A 30 7.12 -2.52 12.36
N GLN A 31 7.98 -2.38 13.38
CA GLN A 31 8.68 -3.50 14.01
C GLN A 31 7.72 -4.50 14.67
N MET A 32 6.72 -4.02 15.42
CA MET A 32 5.68 -4.87 16.02
C MET A 32 4.93 -5.67 14.94
N LEU A 33 4.48 -4.99 13.88
CA LEU A 33 3.84 -5.66 12.75
C LEU A 33 4.77 -6.69 12.09
N ALA A 34 6.05 -6.35 11.93
CA ALA A 34 7.02 -7.28 11.35
C ALA A 34 7.22 -8.53 12.22
N GLN A 35 7.23 -8.40 13.56
CA GLN A 35 7.32 -9.52 14.47
C GLN A 35 6.09 -10.44 14.36
N GLU A 36 4.87 -9.87 14.34
CA GLU A 36 3.65 -10.65 14.14
C GLU A 36 3.67 -11.44 12.83
N LEU A 37 4.10 -10.80 11.74
CA LEU A 37 4.20 -11.43 10.42
C LEU A 37 5.27 -12.53 10.40
N ARG A 38 6.42 -12.34 11.08
CA ARG A 38 7.45 -13.38 11.20
C ARG A 38 6.95 -14.59 11.98
N LEU A 39 6.24 -14.38 13.09
CA LEU A 39 5.64 -15.45 13.87
C LEU A 39 4.62 -16.26 13.05
N PHE A 40 3.75 -15.57 12.29
CA PHE A 40 2.77 -16.21 11.42
C PHE A 40 3.41 -17.06 10.30
N CYS A 41 4.60 -16.68 9.86
CA CYS A 41 5.32 -17.33 8.77
C CYS A 41 6.40 -18.29 9.24
N ASN A 42 6.55 -18.48 10.55
CA ASN A 42 7.58 -19.34 11.11
C ASN A 42 7.43 -20.76 10.55
N GLY A 43 8.54 -21.34 10.08
CA GLY A 43 8.57 -22.66 9.45
C GLY A 43 8.03 -22.73 8.01
N LYS A 44 7.55 -21.62 7.41
CA LYS A 44 7.15 -21.58 6.00
C LYS A 44 8.32 -21.10 5.15
N ALA A 45 8.68 -21.87 4.12
CA ALA A 45 9.65 -21.42 3.13
C ALA A 45 9.13 -20.16 2.43
N ARG A 46 9.95 -19.10 2.42
CA ARG A 46 9.63 -17.83 1.75
C ARG A 46 10.47 -17.70 0.47
N PRO A 47 9.92 -17.21 -0.64
CA PRO A 47 10.69 -16.98 -1.86
C PRO A 47 11.89 -16.03 -1.64
N GLY A 48 11.78 -15.05 -0.75
CA GLY A 48 12.87 -14.14 -0.39
C GLY A 48 13.79 -14.63 0.73
N GLY A 49 13.66 -15.87 1.20
CA GLY A 49 14.48 -16.40 2.29
C GLY A 49 14.39 -15.55 3.56
N ALA A 50 15.53 -15.30 4.22
CA ALA A 50 15.59 -14.54 5.46
C ALA A 50 15.32 -13.02 5.28
N THR A 51 15.48 -12.49 4.06
CA THR A 51 15.36 -11.05 3.76
C THR A 51 13.99 -10.69 3.16
N TRP A 52 13.02 -11.60 3.24
CA TRP A 52 11.67 -11.36 2.73
C TRP A 52 10.93 -10.22 3.45
N LEU A 53 11.35 -9.84 4.67
CA LEU A 53 10.69 -8.82 5.47
C LEU A 53 11.70 -7.93 6.19
N GLU A 54 11.73 -6.66 5.80
CA GLU A 54 12.57 -5.62 6.39
C GLU A 54 11.72 -4.45 6.90
N VAL A 55 12.21 -3.80 7.95
CA VAL A 55 11.64 -2.56 8.47
C VAL A 55 12.74 -1.52 8.35
N ILE A 56 12.41 -0.38 7.73
CA ILE A 56 13.34 0.73 7.58
C ILE A 56 12.76 2.00 8.20
N GLU A 57 13.64 2.94 8.49
CA GLU A 57 13.25 4.28 8.92
C GLU A 57 12.65 5.07 7.77
N TRP A 58 11.81 6.07 8.11
CA TRP A 58 11.21 6.95 7.12
C TRP A 58 12.17 8.09 6.78
N GLU A 59 13.33 7.71 6.23
CA GLU A 59 14.39 8.60 5.79
C GLU A 59 14.76 8.32 4.33
N GLU A 60 15.15 9.36 3.61
CA GLU A 60 15.45 9.29 2.17
C GLU A 60 16.54 8.26 1.86
N LEU A 61 17.65 8.28 2.61
CA LEU A 61 18.77 7.35 2.43
C LEU A 61 18.36 5.89 2.64
N ALA A 62 17.51 5.63 3.64
CA ALA A 62 17.02 4.29 3.92
C ALA A 62 16.07 3.79 2.81
N MET A 63 15.25 4.68 2.24
CA MET A 63 14.37 4.37 1.11
C MET A 63 15.16 4.16 -0.18
N GLU A 64 16.16 4.98 -0.46
CA GLU A 64 17.03 4.88 -1.65
C GLU A 64 17.70 3.50 -1.74
N ALA A 65 18.20 2.98 -0.62
CA ALA A 65 18.83 1.67 -0.55
C ALA A 65 17.89 0.49 -0.88
N GLN A 66 16.57 0.73 -0.85
CA GLN A 66 15.54 -0.30 -1.01
C GLN A 66 14.79 -0.19 -2.33
N LEU A 67 14.41 1.02 -2.77
CA LEU A 67 13.49 1.25 -3.88
C LEU A 67 13.95 0.64 -5.21
N GLY A 68 15.26 0.58 -5.46
CA GLY A 68 15.80 -0.10 -6.64
C GLY A 68 15.46 -1.60 -6.74
N LYS A 69 14.97 -2.21 -5.67
CA LYS A 69 14.57 -3.64 -5.57
C LYS A 69 13.06 -3.81 -5.35
N ILE A 70 12.28 -2.75 -5.51
CA ILE A 70 10.83 -2.74 -5.25
C ILE A 70 10.08 -2.50 -6.55
N ASP A 71 9.07 -3.34 -6.80
CA ASP A 71 8.18 -3.18 -7.96
C ASP A 71 6.88 -2.44 -7.61
N LEU A 72 6.42 -2.52 -6.36
CA LEU A 72 5.15 -1.94 -5.90
C LEU A 72 5.35 -1.12 -4.62
N ILE A 73 4.98 0.14 -4.69
CA ILE A 73 4.96 1.08 -3.56
C ILE A 73 3.50 1.30 -3.18
N VAL A 74 3.18 1.14 -1.89
CA VAL A 74 1.82 1.35 -1.39
C VAL A 74 1.79 2.42 -0.30
N ASN A 75 1.14 3.56 -0.58
CA ASN A 75 0.85 4.54 0.45
C ASN A 75 -0.41 4.13 1.22
N ALA A 76 -0.24 3.78 2.49
CA ALA A 76 -1.33 3.51 3.42
C ALA A 76 -1.39 4.53 4.56
N THR A 77 -0.84 5.72 4.34
CA THR A 77 -0.86 6.86 5.27
C THR A 77 -1.88 7.90 4.79
N PRO A 78 -2.28 8.87 5.64
CA PRO A 78 -3.13 9.97 5.19
C PRO A 78 -2.36 11.05 4.41
N LEU A 79 -1.03 10.94 4.23
CA LEU A 79 -0.25 11.94 3.49
C LEU A 79 -0.67 11.96 2.03
N GLY A 80 -1.10 13.12 1.56
CA GLY A 80 -1.67 13.33 0.22
C GLY A 80 -3.17 13.67 0.25
N MET A 81 -3.81 13.62 1.42
CA MET A 81 -5.17 14.16 1.61
C MET A 81 -5.14 15.69 1.55
N ASN A 82 -4.07 16.33 2.02
CA ASN A 82 -3.87 17.77 1.87
C ASN A 82 -2.81 18.04 0.79
N PRO A 83 -3.00 19.05 -0.09
CA PRO A 83 -2.02 19.41 -1.11
C PRO A 83 -0.65 19.83 -0.57
N SER A 84 -0.59 20.29 0.69
CA SER A 84 0.65 20.72 1.36
C SER A 84 1.34 19.60 2.14
N ASP A 85 0.80 18.38 2.15
CA ASP A 85 1.44 17.25 2.83
C ASP A 85 2.78 16.93 2.15
N VAL A 86 3.76 16.54 2.97
CA VAL A 86 5.03 16.01 2.47
C VAL A 86 4.79 14.69 1.72
N LEU A 87 5.60 14.43 0.69
CA LEU A 87 5.51 13.16 -0.02
C LEU A 87 5.91 12.00 0.91
N PRO A 88 5.16 10.89 0.93
CA PRO A 88 5.54 9.70 1.70
C PRO A 88 6.78 9.01 1.11
N VAL A 89 7.07 9.22 -0.17
CA VAL A 89 8.28 8.76 -0.87
C VAL A 89 8.86 9.94 -1.66
N PRO A 90 10.15 10.28 -1.50
CA PRO A 90 10.79 11.35 -2.26
C PRO A 90 10.65 11.14 -3.77
N ALA A 91 10.26 12.20 -4.50
CA ALA A 91 9.98 12.10 -5.93
C ALA A 91 11.20 11.64 -6.76
N GLY A 92 12.42 12.04 -6.36
CA GLY A 92 13.66 11.64 -7.03
C GLY A 92 13.99 10.15 -6.93
N LEU A 93 13.34 9.41 -6.03
CA LEU A 93 13.49 7.97 -5.90
C LEU A 93 12.44 7.17 -6.68
N LEU A 94 11.44 7.85 -7.25
CA LEU A 94 10.44 7.23 -8.12
C LEU A 94 11.03 7.03 -9.52
N ALA A 95 10.57 5.98 -10.20
CA ALA A 95 11.11 5.52 -11.46
C ALA A 95 10.08 4.65 -12.19
N SER A 96 10.26 4.48 -13.50
CA SER A 96 9.31 3.77 -14.37
C SER A 96 9.12 2.28 -14.06
N GLN A 97 10.07 1.66 -13.34
CA GLN A 97 9.93 0.29 -12.83
C GLN A 97 8.81 0.15 -11.80
N HIS A 98 8.50 1.23 -11.08
CA HIS A 98 7.55 1.19 -9.98
C HIS A 98 6.09 1.14 -10.48
N ALA A 99 5.27 0.43 -9.71
CA ALA A 99 3.85 0.68 -9.60
C ALA A 99 3.59 1.38 -8.27
N VAL A 100 2.77 2.43 -8.26
CA VAL A 100 2.43 3.20 -7.06
C VAL A 100 0.93 3.11 -6.82
N PHE A 101 0.57 2.52 -5.69
CA PHE A 101 -0.81 2.45 -5.22
C PHE A 101 -1.00 3.38 -4.02
N ASP A 102 -1.89 4.35 -4.13
CA ASP A 102 -2.24 5.23 -3.00
C ASP A 102 -3.61 4.82 -2.45
N CYS A 103 -3.70 4.46 -1.17
CA CYS A 103 -4.97 4.11 -0.54
C CYS A 103 -5.94 5.30 -0.45
N ILE A 104 -5.45 6.52 -0.67
CA ILE A 104 -6.26 7.73 -0.78
C ILE A 104 -7.04 7.68 -2.10
N TYR A 105 -8.34 7.95 -2.02
CA TYR A 105 -9.25 8.07 -3.17
C TYR A 105 -9.80 9.48 -3.37
N GLN A 106 -9.68 10.35 -2.36
CA GLN A 106 -10.03 11.76 -2.42
C GLN A 106 -8.92 12.59 -1.75
N PRO A 107 -8.22 13.47 -2.49
CA PRO A 107 -8.38 13.75 -3.92
C PRO A 107 -8.06 12.53 -4.80
N ARG A 108 -8.66 12.47 -6.01
CA ARG A 108 -8.47 11.33 -6.94
C ARG A 108 -7.02 11.12 -7.35
N LYS A 109 -6.26 12.21 -7.45
CA LYS A 109 -4.85 12.22 -7.83
C LYS A 109 -4.08 13.00 -6.78
N THR A 110 -3.30 12.29 -5.96
CA THR A 110 -2.47 12.87 -4.91
C THR A 110 -1.16 13.40 -5.50
N ALA A 111 -0.40 14.16 -4.70
CA ALA A 111 0.94 14.60 -5.08
C ALA A 111 1.88 13.40 -5.33
N LEU A 112 1.74 12.31 -4.56
CA LEU A 112 2.49 11.08 -4.77
C LEU A 112 2.19 10.45 -6.14
N LEU A 113 0.90 10.28 -6.47
CA LEU A 113 0.51 9.70 -7.77
C LEU A 113 0.97 10.58 -8.92
N SER A 114 0.93 11.91 -8.75
CA SER A 114 1.40 12.85 -9.76
C SER A 114 2.92 12.76 -9.98
N ALA A 115 3.70 12.70 -8.90
CA ALA A 115 5.16 12.53 -8.98
C ALA A 115 5.54 11.17 -9.58
N ALA A 116 4.83 10.11 -9.22
CA ALA A 116 5.03 8.77 -9.76
C ALA A 116 4.78 8.72 -11.27
N GLU A 117 3.67 9.28 -11.76
CA GLU A 117 3.40 9.37 -13.20
C GLU A 117 4.46 10.19 -13.94
N GLN A 118 4.93 11.31 -13.35
CA GLN A 118 6.00 12.12 -13.95
C GLN A 118 7.32 11.34 -14.07
N ALA A 119 7.59 10.43 -13.13
CA ALA A 119 8.71 9.50 -13.18
C ALA A 119 8.49 8.29 -14.11
N GLY A 120 7.35 8.22 -14.80
CA GLY A 120 6.97 7.14 -15.71
C GLY A 120 6.43 5.87 -15.03
N ALA A 121 6.13 5.93 -13.73
CA ALA A 121 5.58 4.81 -12.98
C ALA A 121 4.09 4.57 -13.34
N ARG A 122 3.64 3.33 -13.16
CA ARG A 122 2.19 3.01 -13.22
C ARG A 122 1.54 3.43 -11.92
N VAL A 123 0.33 3.99 -11.97
CA VAL A 123 -0.34 4.48 -10.76
C VAL A 123 -1.78 3.99 -10.63
N ALA A 124 -2.24 3.84 -9.38
CA ALA A 124 -3.64 3.57 -9.05
C ALA A 124 -3.98 4.17 -7.68
N ASN A 125 -5.23 4.59 -7.51
CA ASN A 125 -5.73 5.17 -6.25
C ASN A 125 -6.64 4.19 -5.49
N GLY A 126 -7.07 4.60 -4.30
CA GLY A 126 -7.80 3.74 -3.37
C GLY A 126 -9.27 3.50 -3.72
N LEU A 127 -9.78 4.06 -4.82
CA LEU A 127 -11.21 4.01 -5.14
C LEU A 127 -11.66 2.57 -5.43
N SER A 128 -10.83 1.80 -6.12
CA SER A 128 -11.08 0.37 -6.37
C SER A 128 -11.11 -0.41 -5.07
N MET A 129 -10.17 -0.16 -4.16
CA MET A 129 -10.14 -0.79 -2.84
C MET A 129 -11.39 -0.45 -2.03
N LEU A 130 -11.84 0.82 -2.02
CA LEU A 130 -13.07 1.26 -1.35
C LEU A 130 -14.31 0.51 -1.88
N LEU A 131 -14.42 0.37 -3.19
CA LEU A 131 -15.54 -0.35 -3.82
C LEU A 131 -15.52 -1.83 -3.47
N GLN A 132 -14.37 -2.49 -3.64
CA GLN A 132 -14.23 -3.94 -3.46
C GLN A 132 -14.38 -4.35 -2.00
N GLN A 133 -13.82 -3.60 -1.05
CA GLN A 133 -14.01 -3.89 0.37
C GLN A 133 -15.49 -3.75 0.76
N GLY A 134 -16.20 -2.74 0.22
CA GLY A 134 -17.63 -2.56 0.47
C GLY A 134 -18.46 -3.69 -0.13
N ALA A 135 -18.12 -4.13 -1.34
CA ALA A 135 -18.77 -5.27 -1.99
C ALA A 135 -18.58 -6.57 -1.19
N LEU A 136 -17.38 -6.80 -0.66
CA LEU A 136 -17.10 -7.95 0.20
C LEU A 136 -17.93 -7.88 1.49
N SER A 137 -17.96 -6.73 2.18
CA SER A 137 -18.78 -6.56 3.39
C SER A 137 -20.26 -6.77 3.12
N PHE A 138 -20.79 -6.22 2.03
CA PHE A 138 -22.18 -6.44 1.61
C PHE A 138 -22.46 -7.93 1.41
N SER A 139 -21.56 -8.64 0.73
CA SER A 139 -21.75 -10.06 0.43
C SER A 139 -21.78 -10.91 1.71
N ILE A 140 -20.93 -10.57 2.68
CA ILE A 140 -20.89 -11.22 4.00
C ILE A 140 -22.18 -10.97 4.79
N TRP A 141 -22.67 -9.73 4.83
CA TRP A 141 -23.85 -9.40 5.64
C TRP A 141 -25.15 -9.94 5.06
N PHE A 142 -25.30 -9.84 3.74
CA PHE A 142 -26.55 -10.20 3.07
C PHE A 142 -26.53 -11.60 2.45
N GLN A 143 -25.42 -12.33 2.60
CA GLN A 143 -25.24 -13.71 2.11
C GLN A 143 -25.63 -13.86 0.63
N ARG A 144 -25.32 -12.83 -0.17
CA ARG A 144 -25.62 -12.76 -1.61
C ARG A 144 -24.57 -11.93 -2.31
N GLU A 145 -24.44 -12.11 -3.62
CA GLU A 145 -23.50 -11.33 -4.42
C GLU A 145 -23.80 -9.82 -4.34
N ALA A 146 -22.75 -9.03 -4.13
CA ALA A 146 -22.87 -7.58 -4.10
C ALA A 146 -23.17 -7.02 -5.50
N PRO A 147 -24.11 -6.08 -5.62
CA PRO A 147 -24.39 -5.41 -6.89
C PRO A 147 -23.29 -4.38 -7.19
N ILE A 148 -22.09 -4.84 -7.58
CA ILE A 148 -20.89 -4.00 -7.77
C ILE A 148 -21.17 -2.83 -8.70
N ASP A 149 -21.93 -3.03 -9.78
CA ASP A 149 -22.29 -1.96 -10.71
C ASP A 149 -23.11 -0.84 -10.06
N ALA A 150 -24.08 -1.20 -9.21
CA ALA A 150 -24.89 -0.23 -8.50
C ALA A 150 -24.05 0.50 -7.45
N MET A 151 -23.21 -0.22 -6.70
CA MET A 151 -22.30 0.36 -5.71
C MET A 151 -21.30 1.32 -6.38
N SER A 152 -20.75 0.92 -7.52
CA SER A 152 -19.82 1.72 -8.32
C SER A 152 -20.47 3.00 -8.87
N LYS A 153 -21.76 2.94 -9.25
CA LYS A 153 -22.52 4.13 -9.69
C LYS A 153 -22.86 5.08 -8.54
N ALA A 154 -22.99 4.57 -7.32
CA ALA A 154 -23.30 5.37 -6.13
C ALA A 154 -22.08 6.14 -5.57
N LEU A 155 -20.85 5.82 -6.01
CA LEU A 155 -19.66 6.53 -5.55
C LEU A 155 -19.59 7.93 -6.20
N PRO A 156 -19.55 9.02 -5.40
CA PRO A 156 -19.56 10.40 -5.91
C PRO A 156 -18.26 10.80 -6.64
N PHE A 157 -17.29 9.88 -6.69
CA PHE A 157 -15.96 10.08 -7.26
C PHE A 157 -15.80 9.38 -8.62
N ARG A 158 -16.90 9.09 -9.32
CA ARG A 158 -16.89 8.60 -10.71
C ARG A 158 -16.66 9.76 -11.68
N GLN A 159 -15.86 9.56 -12.74
CA GLN A 159 -15.71 10.55 -13.83
C GLN A 159 -17.06 10.84 -14.47
#